data_AF-A0A7Y8D561-F1
#
_entry.id   AF-A0A7Y8D561-F1
#
_cell.length_a   1.000
_cell.length_b   1.000
_cell.length_c   1.000
_cell.angle_alpha   90.00
_cell.angle_beta   90.00
_cell.angle_gamma   90.00
#
_symmetry.space_group_name_H-M   'P 1'
#
loop_
_entity.id
_entity.type
_entity.pdbx_description
1 polymer ?
#
loop_
_entity_poly.entity_id
_entity_poly.type
_entity_poly.pdbx_seq_one_letter_code
_entity_poly.pdbx_strand_id
1 'polypeptide(L)'
;MSAFQQINNPLSQFGSVHAGADYLGLQVVKFWFNHRFHQVLVGTGNCEKLRDVYNGSTEDFERDCVSRIGTASYEDQSAPGEDVVAFLNQWRQVNHRDRNERFMSQPERYGVVTEEELEPAPPVLVPAFYKQGEGWMKAQDVEAARLAAGL
;
A
#
# COMPACT_ATOMS: atom_id res chain seq x y z
N MET A 1 17.87 9.36 18.44
CA MET A 1 16.68 10.00 17.87
C MET A 1 16.92 10.12 16.38
N SER A 2 16.38 9.15 15.61
CA SER A 2 16.58 9.10 14.16
C SER A 2 15.79 10.25 13.53
N ALA A 3 16.47 11.07 12.73
CA ALA A 3 15.84 12.12 11.95
C ALA A 3 15.06 11.46 10.81
N PHE A 4 13.78 11.13 11.06
CA PHE A 4 12.83 10.91 9.98
C PHE A 4 12.81 12.20 9.16
N GLN A 5 13.34 12.15 7.94
CA GLN A 5 13.07 13.19 6.96
C GLN A 5 11.56 13.19 6.78
N GLN A 6 10.87 14.17 7.37
CA GLN A 6 9.47 14.41 7.03
C GLN A 6 9.43 14.62 5.53
N ILE A 7 8.84 13.67 4.80
CA ILE A 7 8.51 13.84 3.40
C ILE A 7 7.51 15.00 3.34
N ASN A 8 8.02 16.22 3.17
CA ASN A 8 7.21 17.45 3.10
C ASN A 8 6.54 17.65 1.73
N ASN A 9 6.57 16.63 0.87
CA ASN A 9 5.93 16.70 -0.44
C ASN A 9 4.41 16.84 -0.25
N PRO A 10 3.77 17.91 -0.76
CA PRO A 10 2.32 18.02 -0.75
C PRO A 10 1.71 17.01 -1.73
N LEU A 11 0.48 16.59 -1.45
CA LEU A 11 -0.24 15.60 -2.27
C LEU A 11 -0.34 16.01 -3.76
N SER A 12 -0.33 17.32 -4.04
CA SER A 12 -0.36 17.88 -5.39
C SER A 12 0.84 17.49 -6.27
N GLN A 13 1.94 17.00 -5.71
CA GLN A 13 3.10 16.56 -6.48
C GLN A 13 2.92 15.19 -7.17
N PHE A 14 1.94 14.39 -6.74
CA PHE A 14 1.75 13.02 -7.26
C PHE A 14 0.86 12.93 -8.50
N GLY A 15 0.40 14.07 -9.05
CA GLY A 15 -0.54 14.07 -10.16
C GLY A 15 -1.86 13.35 -9.80
N SER A 16 -2.50 12.71 -10.79
CA SER A 16 -3.75 11.98 -10.58
C SER A 16 -3.46 10.53 -10.15
N VAL A 17 -3.71 10.26 -8.87
CA VAL A 17 -3.71 8.90 -8.31
C VAL A 17 -5.13 8.55 -7.88
N HIS A 18 -5.62 7.40 -8.32
CA HIS A 18 -6.95 6.89 -8.00
C HIS A 18 -6.81 5.53 -7.32
N ALA A 19 -7.13 5.46 -6.04
CA ALA A 19 -7.26 4.19 -5.32
C ALA A 19 -8.74 3.76 -5.29
N GLY A 20 -8.99 2.56 -5.78
CA GLY A 20 -10.31 1.93 -5.73
C GLY A 20 -10.68 1.47 -4.31
N ALA A 21 -11.88 0.92 -4.18
CA ALA A 21 -12.24 0.20 -2.97
C ALA A 21 -11.37 -1.04 -2.80
N ASP A 22 -11.09 -1.40 -1.56
CA ASP A 22 -10.55 -2.71 -1.22
C ASP A 22 -11.65 -3.75 -1.44
N TYR A 23 -11.35 -4.75 -2.26
CA TYR A 23 -12.22 -5.89 -2.49
C TYR A 23 -11.43 -7.17 -2.26
N LEU A 24 -11.84 -7.94 -1.24
CA LEU A 24 -11.21 -9.21 -0.86
C LEU A 24 -9.70 -9.08 -0.62
N GLY A 25 -9.26 -8.03 0.06
CA GLY A 25 -7.83 -7.86 0.35
C GLY A 25 -7.01 -7.28 -0.78
N LEU A 26 -7.66 -6.88 -1.87
CA LEU A 26 -6.99 -6.27 -3.02
C LEU A 26 -7.56 -4.89 -3.29
N GLN A 27 -6.67 -3.92 -3.36
CA GLN A 27 -6.99 -2.57 -3.79
C GLN A 27 -6.31 -2.28 -5.13
N VAL A 28 -7.10 -1.85 -6.11
CA VAL A 28 -6.56 -1.37 -7.39
C VAL A 28 -6.16 0.10 -7.26
N VAL A 29 -4.91 0.43 -7.59
CA VAL A 29 -4.42 1.82 -7.61
C VAL A 29 -3.98 2.17 -9.03
N LYS A 30 -4.58 3.22 -9.60
CA LYS A 30 -4.35 3.70 -10.96
C LYS A 30 -3.69 5.07 -10.93
N PHE A 31 -2.61 5.25 -11.66
CA PHE A 31 -1.85 6.50 -11.65
C PHE A 31 -0.96 6.65 -12.88
N TRP A 32 -0.53 7.88 -13.14
CA TRP A 32 0.50 8.18 -14.12
C TRP A 32 1.84 8.42 -13.42
N PHE A 33 2.89 7.76 -13.88
CA PHE A 33 4.25 7.92 -13.38
C PHE A 33 5.25 7.73 -14.53
N ASN A 34 6.29 8.56 -14.62
CA ASN A 34 7.29 8.52 -15.70
C ASN A 34 6.68 8.39 -17.12
N HIS A 35 5.63 9.19 -17.39
CA HIS A 35 4.88 9.20 -18.66
C HIS A 35 4.20 7.88 -19.03
N ARG A 36 4.01 6.97 -18.07
CA ARG A 36 3.30 5.71 -18.25
C ARG A 36 2.12 5.62 -17.30
N PHE A 37 1.06 4.99 -17.78
CA PHE A 37 -0.09 4.64 -16.95
C PHE A 37 0.16 3.32 -16.25
N HIS A 38 -0.05 3.28 -14.94
CA HIS A 38 0.10 2.10 -14.10
C HIS A 38 -1.23 1.75 -13.43
N GLN A 39 -1.55 0.46 -13.43
CA GLN A 39 -2.65 -0.13 -12.68
C GLN A 39 -2.07 -1.22 -11.79
N VAL A 40 -1.82 -0.88 -10.53
CA VAL A 40 -1.17 -1.76 -9.55
C VAL A 40 -2.21 -2.34 -8.60
N LEU A 41 -2.10 -3.63 -8.32
CA LEU A 41 -2.85 -4.33 -7.28
C LEU A 41 -2.04 -4.30 -5.98
N VAL A 42 -2.65 -3.77 -4.92
CA VAL A 42 -2.06 -3.69 -3.59
C VAL A 42 -2.73 -4.72 -2.69
N GLY A 43 -1.93 -5.60 -2.08
CA GLY A 43 -2.40 -6.54 -1.08
C GLY A 43 -2.54 -5.89 0.29
N THR A 44 -3.73 -5.99 0.88
CA THR A 44 -4.09 -5.36 2.16
C THR A 44 -4.34 -6.39 3.25
N GLY A 45 -4.41 -5.94 4.50
CA GLY A 45 -4.75 -6.82 5.64
C GLY A 45 -6.13 -7.50 5.52
N ASN A 46 -7.01 -7.04 4.61
CA ASN A 46 -8.29 -7.71 4.38
C ASN A 46 -8.14 -9.09 3.72
N CYS A 47 -6.95 -9.45 3.22
CA CYS A 47 -6.66 -10.82 2.77
C CYS A 47 -6.87 -11.86 3.88
N GLU A 48 -6.59 -11.53 5.15
CA GLU A 48 -6.78 -12.44 6.29
C GLU A 48 -8.26 -12.79 6.52
N LYS A 49 -9.17 -11.86 6.21
CA LYS A 49 -10.61 -12.04 6.39
C LYS A 49 -11.22 -13.06 5.42
N LEU A 50 -10.44 -13.49 4.42
CA LEU A 50 -10.88 -14.49 3.45
C LEU A 50 -10.80 -15.93 3.99
N ARG A 51 -10.20 -16.16 5.16
CA ARG A 51 -9.98 -17.51 5.69
C ARG A 51 -11.26 -18.34 5.78
N ASP A 52 -12.37 -17.71 6.17
CA ASP A 52 -13.66 -18.39 6.37
C ASP A 52 -14.32 -18.84 5.06
N VAL A 53 -13.96 -18.21 3.93
CA VAL A 53 -14.52 -18.50 2.60
C VAL A 53 -13.50 -19.16 1.67
N TYR A 54 -12.29 -19.44 2.16
CA TYR A 54 -11.22 -20.01 1.37
C TYR A 54 -11.33 -21.54 1.33
N ASN A 55 -11.47 -22.09 0.12
CA ASN A 55 -11.72 -23.52 -0.10
C ASN A 55 -10.44 -24.39 -0.11
N GLY A 56 -9.25 -23.79 0.01
CA GLY A 56 -7.97 -24.51 0.02
C GLY A 56 -7.43 -24.82 1.42
N SER A 57 -6.24 -25.43 1.45
CA SER A 57 -5.54 -25.77 2.70
C SER A 57 -5.14 -24.51 3.50
N THR A 58 -4.66 -24.70 4.73
CA THR A 58 -4.09 -23.59 5.51
C THR A 58 -2.82 -23.07 4.85
N GLU A 59 -2.00 -23.99 4.35
CA GLU A 59 -0.75 -23.70 3.66
C GLU A 59 -0.99 -22.92 2.36
N ASP A 60 -2.00 -23.30 1.56
CA ASP A 60 -2.36 -22.56 0.34
C ASP A 60 -2.88 -21.16 0.66
N PHE A 61 -3.64 -21.01 1.75
CA PHE A 61 -4.12 -19.70 2.18
C PHE A 61 -3.00 -18.77 2.64
N GLU A 62 -2.07 -19.28 3.45
CA GLU A 62 -0.89 -18.53 3.86
C GLU A 62 -0.07 -18.11 2.64
N ARG A 63 0.12 -19.03 1.69
CA ARG A 63 0.85 -18.81 0.45
C ARG A 63 0.16 -17.80 -0.48
N ASP A 64 -1.15 -17.84 -0.66
CA ASP A 64 -1.83 -17.07 -1.71
C ASP A 64 -2.47 -15.77 -1.19
N CYS A 65 -2.86 -15.73 0.10
CA CYS A 65 -3.53 -14.58 0.72
C CYS A 65 -2.60 -13.84 1.71
N VAL A 66 -2.02 -14.53 2.70
CA VAL A 66 -1.24 -13.86 3.76
C VAL A 66 0.06 -13.27 3.20
N SER A 67 0.78 -14.03 2.37
CA SER A 67 2.03 -13.56 1.75
C SER A 67 1.83 -12.32 0.85
N ARG A 68 0.60 -12.08 0.39
CA ARG A 68 0.24 -10.95 -0.47
C ARG A 68 0.15 -9.63 0.29
N ILE A 69 0.00 -9.65 1.62
CA ILE A 69 -0.14 -8.44 2.43
C ILE A 69 1.11 -7.58 2.31
N GLY A 70 0.91 -6.29 2.03
CA GLY A 70 2.01 -5.33 1.87
C GLY A 70 2.78 -5.52 0.57
N THR A 71 2.17 -6.15 -0.44
CA THR A 71 2.78 -6.31 -1.77
C THR A 71 2.09 -5.45 -2.82
N ALA A 72 2.85 -5.11 -3.86
CA ALA A 72 2.37 -4.48 -5.09
C ALA A 72 2.67 -5.40 -6.28
N SER A 73 1.65 -5.71 -7.08
CA SER A 73 1.77 -6.50 -8.30
C SER A 73 0.95 -5.93 -9.46
N TYR A 74 1.27 -6.27 -10.69
CA TYR A 74 0.38 -6.05 -11.82
C TYR A 74 -0.65 -7.18 -11.94
N GLU A 75 -1.68 -6.98 -12.78
CA GLU A 75 -2.74 -7.96 -13.02
C GLU A 75 -2.22 -9.27 -13.61
N ASP A 76 -1.17 -9.19 -14.43
CA ASP A 76 -0.43 -10.34 -14.97
C ASP A 76 0.49 -11.03 -13.96
N GLN A 77 0.41 -10.64 -12.67
CA GLN A 77 1.19 -11.16 -11.55
C GLN A 77 2.69 -10.86 -11.62
N SER A 78 3.11 -9.95 -12.51
CA SER A 78 4.48 -9.45 -12.53
C SER A 78 4.71 -8.35 -11.48
N ALA A 79 5.98 -8.18 -11.10
CA ALA A 79 6.39 -7.16 -10.14
C ALA A 79 6.54 -5.79 -10.82
N PRO A 80 5.95 -4.71 -10.27
CA PRO A 80 6.26 -3.35 -10.66
C PRO A 80 7.73 -3.01 -10.38
N GLY A 81 8.25 -2.01 -11.09
CA GLY A 81 9.58 -1.46 -10.80
C GLY A 81 9.66 -0.87 -9.38
N GLU A 82 10.85 -0.90 -8.77
CA GLU A 82 11.07 -0.34 -7.43
C GLU A 82 10.71 1.15 -7.37
N ASP A 83 10.96 1.90 -8.44
CA ASP A 83 10.61 3.32 -8.57
C ASP A 83 9.09 3.55 -8.54
N VAL A 84 8.33 2.68 -9.20
CA VAL A 84 6.85 2.69 -9.18
C VAL A 84 6.32 2.42 -7.77
N VAL A 85 6.91 1.46 -7.05
CA VAL A 85 6.50 1.14 -5.68
C VAL A 85 6.93 2.24 -4.70
N ALA A 86 8.11 2.82 -4.87
CA ALA A 86 8.59 3.96 -4.08
C ALA A 86 7.64 5.16 -4.23
N PHE A 87 7.24 5.50 -5.46
CA PHE A 87 6.24 6.52 -5.74
C PHE A 87 4.91 6.24 -5.00
N LEU A 88 4.41 5.00 -5.07
CA LEU A 88 3.18 4.61 -4.37
C LEU A 88 3.32 4.72 -2.85
N ASN A 89 4.44 4.28 -2.28
CA ASN A 89 4.70 4.38 -0.85
C ASN A 89 4.70 5.85 -0.40
N GLN A 90 5.38 6.73 -1.13
CA GLN A 90 5.36 8.16 -0.85
C GLN A 90 3.95 8.74 -0.92
N TRP A 91 3.22 8.44 -2.00
CA TRP A 91 1.84 8.92 -2.17
C TRP A 91 0.93 8.46 -1.03
N ARG A 92 1.01 7.18 -0.64
CA ARG A 92 0.18 6.61 0.44
C ARG A 92 0.46 7.29 1.78
N GLN A 93 1.72 7.57 2.09
CA GLN A 93 2.11 8.24 3.32
C GLN A 93 1.67 9.71 3.33
N VAL A 94 1.86 10.43 2.22
CA VAL A 94 1.40 11.82 2.08
C VAL A 94 -0.11 11.92 2.15
N ASN A 95 -0.85 11.01 1.49
CA ASN A 95 -2.31 10.96 1.52
C ASN A 95 -2.83 10.63 2.93
N HIS A 96 -2.18 9.72 3.65
CA HIS A 96 -2.52 9.39 5.04
C HIS A 96 -2.32 10.61 5.96
N ARG A 97 -1.17 11.28 5.87
CA ARG A 97 -0.88 12.49 6.64
C ARG A 97 -1.90 13.59 6.34
N ASP A 98 -2.13 13.89 5.07
CA ASP A 98 -3.06 14.94 4.65
C ASP A 98 -4.51 14.65 5.11
N ARG A 99 -4.95 13.38 5.05
CA ARG A 99 -6.23 12.96 5.62
C ARG A 99 -6.30 13.20 7.13
N ASN A 100 -5.27 12.81 7.87
CA ASN A 100 -5.22 12.97 9.31
C ASN A 100 -5.21 14.46 9.72
N GLU A 101 -4.45 15.29 9.00
CA GLU A 101 -4.45 16.75 9.18
C GLU A 101 -5.83 17.36 8.94
N ARG A 102 -6.58 16.89 7.92
CA ARG A 102 -7.97 17.33 7.69
C ARG A 102 -8.92 16.95 8.83
N PHE A 103 -8.78 15.76 9.41
CA PHE A 103 -9.60 15.35 10.55
C PHE A 103 -9.33 16.22 11.77
N MET A 104 -8.06 16.48 12.08
CA MET A 104 -7.68 17.27 13.26
C MET A 104 -7.97 18.76 13.10
N SER A 105 -7.96 19.30 11.88
CA SER A 105 -8.16 20.74 11.62
C SER A 105 -9.61 21.19 11.52
N GLN A 106 -10.58 20.27 11.41
CA GLN A 106 -12.01 20.56 11.24
C GLN A 106 -12.88 19.84 12.28
N PRO A 107 -12.68 20.11 13.59
CA PRO A 107 -13.41 19.43 14.65
C PRO A 107 -14.93 19.67 14.61
N GLU A 108 -15.38 20.79 14.05
CA GLU A 108 -16.79 21.08 13.82
C GLU A 108 -17.47 20.14 12.82
N ARG A 109 -16.70 19.50 11.94
CA ARG A 109 -17.18 18.58 10.91
C ARG A 109 -16.98 17.12 11.30
N TYR A 110 -15.84 16.82 11.93
CA TYR A 110 -15.40 15.45 12.21
C TYR A 110 -15.42 15.07 13.69
N GLY A 111 -15.77 16.01 14.58
CA GLY A 111 -15.58 15.85 16.03
C GLY A 111 -14.14 16.10 16.45
N VAL A 112 -13.89 16.18 17.76
CA VAL A 112 -12.53 16.24 18.28
C VAL A 112 -11.92 14.84 18.17
N VAL A 113 -10.96 14.68 17.27
CA VAL A 113 -10.26 13.40 17.05
C VAL A 113 -8.87 13.49 17.69
N THR A 114 -8.52 12.48 18.48
CA THR A 114 -7.21 12.32 19.10
C THR A 114 -6.29 11.46 18.24
N GLU A 115 -4.98 11.55 18.46
CA GLU A 115 -3.99 10.79 17.69
C GLU A 115 -4.21 9.27 17.79
N GLU A 116 -4.71 8.79 18.93
CA GLU A 116 -5.02 7.38 19.19
C GLU A 116 -6.21 6.86 18.38
N GLU A 117 -7.11 7.75 17.95
CA GLU A 117 -8.29 7.43 17.14
C GLU A 117 -7.99 7.45 15.64
N LEU A 118 -6.82 7.96 15.24
CA LEU A 118 -6.41 7.99 13.84
C LEU A 118 -5.95 6.61 13.40
N GLU A 119 -6.31 6.22 12.18
CA GLU A 119 -5.78 5.00 11.59
C GLU A 119 -4.24 5.05 11.55
N PRO A 120 -3.55 3.92 11.81
CA PRO A 120 -2.10 3.86 11.74
C PRO A 120 -1.60 4.18 10.32
N ALA A 121 -0.33 4.58 10.23
CA ALA A 121 0.32 4.81 8.96
C ALA A 121 0.23 3.55 8.07
N PRO A 122 -0.02 3.71 6.76
CA PRO A 122 -0.15 2.57 5.87
C PRO A 122 1.15 1.74 5.85
N PRO A 123 1.09 0.40 5.77
CA PRO A 123 2.28 -0.44 5.70
C PRO A 123 3.08 -0.16 4.43
N VAL A 124 4.41 -0.25 4.49
CA VAL A 124 5.29 -0.09 3.33
C VAL A 124 5.04 -1.25 2.35
N LEU A 125 4.82 -0.90 1.07
CA LEU A 125 4.67 -1.86 -0.01
C LEU A 125 6.04 -2.30 -0.53
N VAL A 126 6.10 -3.56 -0.94
CA VAL A 126 7.23 -4.10 -1.72
C VAL A 126 6.74 -4.62 -3.08
N PRO A 127 7.55 -4.51 -4.15
CA PRO A 127 7.26 -5.19 -5.41
C PRO A 127 7.22 -6.70 -5.21
N ALA A 128 6.20 -7.36 -5.76
CA ALA A 128 6.09 -8.81 -5.70
C ALA A 128 5.58 -9.41 -7.01
N PHE A 129 6.01 -10.63 -7.28
CA PHE A 129 5.50 -11.45 -8.38
C PHE A 129 5.03 -12.79 -7.85
N TYR A 130 4.11 -13.44 -8.56
CA TYR A 130 3.63 -14.76 -8.16
C TYR A 130 4.48 -15.86 -8.80
N LYS A 131 4.87 -16.85 -8.00
CA LYS A 131 5.54 -18.06 -8.48
C LYS A 131 4.68 -19.28 -8.17
N GLN A 132 4.27 -19.99 -9.20
CA GLN A 132 3.38 -21.15 -9.06
C GLN A 132 3.97 -22.19 -8.09
N GLY A 133 3.16 -22.61 -7.12
CA GLY A 133 3.56 -23.56 -6.07
C GLY A 133 4.32 -22.94 -4.89
N GLU A 134 4.87 -21.73 -5.05
CA GLU A 134 5.64 -21.02 -4.01
C GLU A 134 4.92 -19.80 -3.44
N GLY A 135 4.05 -19.14 -4.21
CA GLY A 135 3.25 -18.00 -3.77
C GLY A 135 3.80 -16.65 -4.20
N TRP A 136 3.47 -15.60 -3.44
CA TRP A 136 3.98 -14.25 -3.69
C TRP A 136 5.43 -14.11 -3.23
N MET A 137 6.31 -13.88 -4.19
CA MET A 137 7.73 -13.64 -3.98
C MET A 137 7.98 -12.14 -3.97
N LYS A 138 8.51 -11.64 -2.85
CA LYS A 138 8.91 -10.23 -2.70
C LYS A 138 10.24 -10.02 -3.42
N ALA A 139 10.24 -9.12 -4.39
CA ALA A 139 11.45 -8.78 -5.16
C ALA A 139 12.39 -7.84 -4.40
N GLN A 140 11.91 -7.24 -3.31
CA GLN A 140 12.64 -6.30 -2.48
C GLN A 140 12.27 -6.52 -1.01
N ASP A 141 13.20 -6.28 -0.10
CA ASP A 141 12.90 -6.24 1.33
C ASP A 141 12.21 -4.92 1.73
N VAL A 142 11.55 -4.93 2.89
CA VAL A 142 10.74 -3.79 3.35
C VAL A 142 11.59 -2.56 3.68
N GLU A 143 12.80 -2.75 4.21
CA GLU A 143 13.67 -1.64 4.61
C GLU A 143 14.32 -0.98 3.38
N ALA A 144 14.69 -1.75 2.37
CA ALA A 144 15.12 -1.23 1.08
C ALA A 144 13.98 -0.46 0.38
N ALA A 145 12.74 -0.99 0.41
CA ALA A 145 11.58 -0.29 -0.16
C ALA A 145 11.26 1.02 0.59
N ARG A 146 11.41 1.02 1.92
CA ARG A 146 11.28 2.21 2.77
C ARG A 146 12.33 3.26 2.38
N LEU A 147 13.60 2.86 2.29
CA LEU A 147 14.70 3.74 1.91
C LEU A 147 14.51 4.32 0.50
N ALA A 148 14.11 3.51 -0.47
CA ALA A 148 13.83 3.94 -1.84
C ALA A 148 12.70 4.98 -1.90
N ALA A 149 11.71 4.86 -1.00
CA ALA A 149 10.64 5.83 -0.85
C ALA A 149 11.04 7.08 -0.02
N GLY A 150 12.21 7.09 0.63
CA GLY A 150 12.62 8.18 1.52
C GLY A 150 11.81 8.25 2.83
N LEU A 151 11.35 7.10 3.33
CA LEU A 151 10.50 6.94 4.52
C LEU A 151 11.26 6.47 5.77
#